data_AF-A0A6P0IDU7-F1
#
_entry.id   AF-A0A6P0IDU7-F1
#
_cell.length_a   1.000
_cell.length_b   1.000
_cell.length_c   1.000
_cell.angle_alpha   90.00
_cell.angle_beta   90.00
_cell.angle_gamma   90.00
#
_symmetry.space_group_name_H-M   'P 1'
#
loop_
_entity.id
_entity.type
_entity.pdbx_description
1 polymer ?
#
loop_
_entity_poly.entity_id
_entity_poly.type
_entity_poly.pdbx_seq_one_letter_code
_entity_poly.pdbx_strand_id
1 'polypeptide(L)' 'ALYQDSLKVYRDMYNVTQTLIDETLEQGIEQGIKQGIKQGRAEGRQEEKQQIAKQMKAAGLPAQDIAQYTGLTIDEIDRL' A
#
# COMPACT_ATOMS: atom_id res chain seq x y z
N ALA A 1 33.56 41.28 -9.52
CA ALA A 1 32.96 40.86 -8.24
C ALA A 1 31.49 40.50 -8.46
N LEU A 2 30.60 41.47 -8.69
CA LEU A 2 29.14 41.27 -8.81
C LEU A 2 28.67 40.15 -9.76
N TYR A 3 29.27 40.00 -10.94
CA TYR A 3 28.89 38.93 -11.90
C TYR A 3 29.20 37.51 -11.40
N GLN A 4 30.32 37.33 -10.70
CA GLN A 4 30.71 36.03 -10.15
C GLN A 4 29.83 35.70 -8.93
N ASP A 5 29.51 36.70 -8.12
CA ASP A 5 28.63 36.54 -6.96
C ASP A 5 27.22 36.14 -7.38
N SER A 6 26.66 36.79 -8.42
CA SER A 6 25.35 36.41 -8.97
C SER A 6 25.34 35.00 -9.56
N LEU A 7 26.43 34.60 -10.24
CA LEU A 7 26.53 33.26 -10.84
C LEU A 7 26.63 32.18 -9.77
N LYS A 8 27.31 32.46 -8.65
CA LYS A 8 27.37 31.56 -7.49
C LYS A 8 25.99 31.36 -6.88
N VAL A 9 25.26 32.44 -6.59
CA VAL A 9 23.90 32.35 -6.03
C VAL A 9 22.98 31.57 -6.96
N TYR A 10 23.05 31.79 -8.26
CA TYR A 10 22.28 31.03 -9.24
C TYR A 10 22.58 29.53 -9.18
N ARG A 11 23.86 29.15 -9.13
CA ARG A 11 24.28 27.74 -9.06
C ARG A 11 23.85 27.08 -7.76
N ASP A 12 24.03 27.76 -6.64
CA ASP A 12 23.65 27.24 -5.32
C ASP A 12 22.13 27.03 -5.28
N MET A 13 21.35 27.99 -5.76
CA MET A 13 19.89 27.89 -5.83
C MET A 13 19.43 26.78 -6.79
N TYR A 14 20.07 26.65 -7.95
CA TYR A 14 19.78 25.58 -8.90
C TYR A 14 20.04 24.20 -8.28
N ASN A 15 21.19 24.02 -7.63
CA ASN A 15 21.55 22.76 -7.00
C ASN A 15 20.59 22.39 -5.86
N VAL A 16 20.26 23.35 -4.99
CA VAL A 16 19.28 23.13 -3.91
C VAL A 16 17.92 22.74 -4.48
N THR A 17 17.47 23.43 -5.53
CA THR A 17 16.17 23.14 -6.16
C THR A 17 16.17 21.75 -6.78
N GLN A 18 17.24 21.39 -7.49
CA GLN A 18 17.35 20.08 -8.12
C GLN A 18 17.38 18.96 -7.07
N THR A 19 18.18 19.10 -6.00
CA THR A 19 18.21 18.12 -4.91
C THR A 19 16.85 17.98 -4.24
N LEU A 20 16.14 19.09 -3.99
CA LEU A 20 14.80 19.03 -3.43
C LEU A 20 13.80 18.30 -4.35
N ILE A 21 13.86 18.55 -5.66
CA ILE A 21 13.01 17.85 -6.63
C ILE A 21 13.31 16.35 -6.60
N ASP A 22 14.58 15.97 -6.62
CA ASP A 22 15.00 14.57 -6.64
C ASP A 22 14.56 13.85 -5.36
N GLU A 23 14.81 14.45 -4.19
CA GLU A 23 14.40 13.90 -2.89
C GLU A 23 12.88 13.78 -2.76
N THR A 24 12.13 14.80 -3.17
CA THR A 24 10.66 14.77 -3.06
C THR A 24 10.03 13.78 -4.02
N LEU A 25 10.59 13.61 -5.22
CA LEU A 25 10.16 12.58 -6.17
C LEU A 25 10.46 11.18 -5.62
N GLU A 26 11.66 10.95 -5.10
CA GLU A 26 12.05 9.67 -4.50
C GLU A 26 11.13 9.31 -3.32
N GLN A 27 10.89 10.27 -2.41
CA GLN A 27 9.96 10.08 -1.30
C GLN A 27 8.54 9.78 -1.77
N GLY A 28 8.04 10.49 -2.79
CA GLY A 28 6.71 10.27 -3.36
C GLY A 28 6.57 8.86 -3.95
N ILE A 29 7.58 8.41 -4.69
CA ILE A 29 7.62 7.05 -5.27
C ILE A 29 7.67 6.00 -4.16
N GLU A 30 8.55 6.17 -3.17
CA GLU A 30 8.70 5.22 -2.07
C GLU A 30 7.40 5.09 -1.27
N GLN A 31 6.75 6.22 -0.95
CA GLN A 31 5.46 6.23 -0.25
C GLN A 31 4.38 5.54 -1.08
N GLY A 32 4.28 5.83 -2.38
CA GLY A 32 3.33 5.19 -3.28
C GLY A 32 3.50 3.68 -3.35
N ILE A 33 4.74 3.20 -3.49
CA ILE A 33 5.06 1.77 -3.50
C ILE A 33 4.69 1.11 -2.17
N LYS A 34 5.08 1.71 -1.03
CA LYS A 34 4.77 1.17 0.30
C LYS A 34 3.26 1.08 0.53
N GLN A 35 2.51 2.11 0.16
CA GLN A 35 1.05 2.11 0.26
C GLN A 35 0.42 1.04 -0.62
N GLY A 36 0.83 0.95 -1.89
CA GLY A 36 0.34 -0.05 -2.83
C GLY A 36 0.60 -1.48 -2.37
N ILE A 37 1.81 -1.78 -1.89
CA ILE A 37 2.15 -3.11 -1.34
C ILE A 37 1.29 -3.43 -0.11
N LYS A 38 1.10 -2.46 0.79
CA LYS A 38 0.30 -2.66 2.01
C LYS A 38 -1.17 -2.91 1.67
N GLN A 39 -1.73 -2.12 0.76
CA GLN A 39 -3.11 -2.26 0.31
C GLN A 39 -3.31 -3.61 -0.40
N GLY A 40 -2.48 -3.93 -1.40
CA GLY A 40 -2.61 -5.18 -2.15
C GLY A 40 -2.44 -6.42 -1.27
N ARG A 41 -1.54 -6.39 -0.27
CA ARG A 41 -1.43 -7.49 0.71
C ARG A 41 -2.65 -7.62 1.62
N ALA A 42 -3.30 -6.51 1.99
CA ALA A 42 -4.50 -6.55 2.82
C ALA A 42 -5.71 -7.07 2.03
N GLU A 43 -5.89 -6.56 0.81
CA GLU A 43 -6.93 -7.00 -0.13
C GLU A 43 -6.76 -8.49 -0.46
N GLY A 44 -5.56 -8.92 -0.87
CA GLY A 44 -5.30 -10.31 -1.20
C GLY A 44 -5.57 -11.28 -0.03
N ARG A 45 -5.20 -10.91 1.20
CA ARG A 45 -5.53 -11.74 2.38
C ARG A 45 -7.03 -11.81 2.66
N GLN A 46 -7.77 -10.72 2.41
CA GLN A 46 -9.22 -10.72 2.61
C GLN A 46 -9.92 -11.54 1.53
N GLU A 47 -9.51 -11.40 0.27
CA GLU A 47 -10.01 -12.20 -0.85
C GLU A 47 -9.74 -13.69 -0.63
N GLU A 48 -8.53 -14.05 -0.22
CA GLU A 48 -8.15 -15.45 0.07
C GLU A 48 -9.03 -16.02 1.20
N LYS A 49 -9.22 -15.29 2.31
CA LYS A 49 -10.12 -15.71 3.39
C LYS A 49 -11.55 -15.97 2.89
N GLN A 50 -12.09 -15.08 2.06
CA GLN A 50 -13.43 -15.23 1.50
C GLN A 50 -13.52 -16.41 0.54
N GLN A 51 -12.48 -16.65 -0.29
CA GLN A 51 -12.44 -17.80 -1.20
C GLN A 51 -12.39 -19.11 -0.42
N ILE A 52 -11.55 -19.21 0.62
CA ILE A 52 -11.47 -20.38 1.48
C ILE A 52 -12.81 -20.62 2.18
N ALA A 53 -13.43 -19.58 2.75
CA ALA A 53 -14.73 -19.69 3.40
C ALA A 53 -15.83 -20.17 2.44
N LYS A 54 -15.85 -19.66 1.20
CA LYS A 54 -16.78 -20.13 0.14
C LYS A 54 -16.58 -21.61 -0.16
N GLN A 55 -15.34 -22.07 -0.31
CA GLN A 55 -15.03 -23.47 -0.58
C GLN A 55 -15.45 -24.36 0.60
N MET A 56 -15.18 -23.93 1.84
CA MET A 56 -15.59 -24.67 3.04
C MET A 56 -17.12 -24.76 3.17
N LYS A 57 -17.83 -23.66 2.89
CA LYS A 57 -19.30 -23.64 2.88
C LYS A 57 -19.87 -24.58 1.81
N ALA A 58 -19.29 -24.57 0.61
CA ALA A 58 -19.66 -25.49 -0.46
C ALA A 58 -19.38 -26.96 -0.11
N ALA A 59 -18.35 -27.24 0.72
CA ALA A 59 -18.07 -28.55 1.26
C ALA A 59 -19.01 -28.98 2.41
N GLY A 60 -19.94 -28.12 2.83
CA GLY A 60 -20.94 -28.42 3.86
C GLY A 60 -20.44 -28.25 5.30
N LEU A 61 -19.31 -27.55 5.50
CA LEU A 61 -18.81 -27.26 6.85
C LEU A 61 -19.75 -26.29 7.60
N PRO A 62 -19.94 -26.46 8.92
CA PRO A 62 -20.71 -25.53 9.73
C PRO A 62 -20.12 -24.12 9.72
N ALA A 63 -20.96 -23.08 9.70
CA ALA A 63 -20.51 -21.69 9.71
C ALA A 63 -19.64 -21.34 10.93
N GLN A 64 -19.85 -22.00 12.07
CA GLN A 64 -19.02 -21.86 13.26
C GLN A 64 -17.58 -22.31 13.04
N ASP A 65 -17.38 -23.46 12.38
CA ASP A 65 -16.04 -23.99 12.09
C ASP A 65 -15.35 -23.10 11.04
N ILE A 66 -16.09 -22.65 10.02
CA ILE A 66 -15.57 -21.74 9.00
C ILE A 66 -15.12 -20.42 9.64
N ALA A 67 -15.91 -19.86 10.56
CA ALA A 67 -15.57 -18.65 11.29
C ALA A 67 -14.29 -18.82 12.11
N GLN A 68 -14.15 -19.98 12.78
CA GLN A 68 -12.97 -20.30 13.56
C GLN A 68 -11.69 -20.34 12.70
N TYR A 69 -11.74 -20.95 11.52
CA TYR A 69 -10.55 -21.11 10.67
C TYR A 69 -10.22 -19.90 9.81
N THR A 70 -11.22 -19.17 9.32
CA THR A 70 -11.02 -18.04 8.40
C THR A 70 -10.94 -16.68 9.12
N GLY A 71 -11.42 -16.63 10.37
CA GLY A 71 -11.55 -15.41 11.15
C GLY A 71 -12.60 -14.44 10.61
N LEU A 72 -13.50 -14.92 9.73
CA LEU A 72 -14.70 -14.20 9.30
C LEU A 72 -15.80 -14.37 10.34
N THR A 73 -16.71 -13.41 10.39
CA THR A 73 -17.92 -13.50 11.21
C THR A 73 -18.93 -14.47 10.57
N ILE A 74 -19.82 -15.03 11.40
CA ILE A 74 -20.89 -15.91 10.92
C ILE A 74 -21.76 -15.17 9.88
N ASP A 75 -22.09 -13.90 10.13
CA ASP A 75 -22.85 -13.05 9.21
C ASP A 75 -22.15 -12.88 7.85
N GLU A 76 -20.82 -12.71 7.83
CA GLU A 76 -20.06 -12.66 6.59
C GLU A 76 -20.14 -13.99 5.84
N ILE A 77 -19.97 -15.11 6.55
CA ILE A 77 -20.03 -16.46 5.97
C ILE A 77 -21.41 -16.79 5.42
N ASP A 78 -22.47 -16.38 6.10
CA ASP A 78 -23.85 -16.60 5.66
C ASP A 78 -24.15 -15.83 4.37
N ARG A 79 -23.50 -14.67 4.17
CA ARG A 79 -23.63 -13.84 2.97
C ARG A 79 -22.73 -14.26 1.80
N LEU A 80 -21.73 -15.14 2.02
CA LEU A 80 -20.85 -15.68 0.97
C LEU A 80 -21.54 -16.74 0.11
#